data_AF-H0TZ35-F1
#
_entry.id   AF-H0TZ35-F1
#
_cell.length_a   1.000
_cell.length_b   1.000
_cell.length_c   1.000
_cell.angle_alpha   90.00
_cell.angle_beta   90.00
_cell.angle_gamma   90.00
#
_symmetry.space_group_name_H-M   'P 1'
#
loop_
_entity.id
_entity.type
_entity.pdbx_description
1 polymer ?
#
loop_
_entity_poly.entity_id
_entity_poly.type
_entity_poly.pdbx_seq_one_letter_code
_entity_poly.pdbx_strand_id
1 'polypeptide(L)'
;MGQRTDRSQGRPSYIPRDYGRANDRPDAKRKALLSRKERFAGLNELAIKSGDALLTSVAGDPEISFVCLPSSAFPQRLRDLDYELRHDGEQQWILPHAITERFGRAADGTLVPLTAESTMAVVHKVEHAGIVRVQRWSFEL
;
A
#
# COMPACT_ATOMS: atom_id res chain seq x y z
N MET A 1 28.67 25.51 -26.57
CA MET A 1 27.91 24.62 -27.47
C MET A 1 27.83 23.25 -26.80
N GLY A 2 26.93 23.11 -25.82
CA GLY A 2 26.86 21.94 -24.93
C GLY A 2 25.77 20.98 -25.40
N GLN A 3 26.16 19.77 -25.78
CA GLN A 3 25.23 18.71 -26.17
C GLN A 3 24.49 18.18 -24.95
N ARG A 4 23.16 18.23 -25.01
CA ARG A 4 22.23 17.63 -24.06
C ARG A 4 22.38 16.11 -24.11
N THR A 5 22.72 15.49 -22.99
CA THR A 5 22.58 14.04 -22.83
C THR A 5 21.15 13.74 -22.40
N ASP A 6 20.40 13.13 -23.32
CA ASP A 6 19.11 12.50 -23.07
C ASP A 6 19.34 11.30 -22.12
N ARG A 7 18.90 11.45 -20.87
CA ARG A 7 18.85 10.36 -19.87
C ARG A 7 17.40 9.87 -19.76
N SER A 8 16.85 9.32 -20.83
CA SER A 8 15.71 8.40 -20.76
C SER A 8 16.21 7.06 -20.20
N GLN A 9 16.39 7.00 -18.88
CA GLN A 9 16.63 5.74 -18.19
C GLN A 9 15.42 4.83 -18.41
N GLY A 10 15.67 3.76 -19.17
CA GLY A 10 14.71 2.70 -19.43
C GLY A 10 14.14 2.18 -18.11
N ARG A 11 12.84 2.35 -17.93
CA ARG A 11 12.10 1.58 -16.94
C ARG A 11 12.35 0.11 -17.25
N PRO A 12 12.75 -0.74 -16.28
CA PRO A 12 12.78 -2.17 -16.52
C PRO A 12 11.37 -2.58 -16.94
N SER A 13 11.21 -2.95 -18.21
CA SER A 13 9.97 -3.54 -18.68
C SER A 13 9.83 -4.82 -17.88
N TYR A 14 8.80 -4.90 -17.05
CA TYR A 14 8.37 -6.16 -16.46
C TYR A 14 8.01 -7.06 -17.64
N ILE A 15 8.95 -7.90 -18.06
CA ILE A 15 8.67 -9.04 -18.95
C ILE A 15 8.09 -10.08 -17.99
N PRO A 16 6.77 -10.37 -18.07
CA PRO A 16 6.22 -11.47 -17.30
C PRO A 16 7.01 -12.71 -17.72
N ARG A 17 7.71 -13.35 -16.78
CA ARG A 17 8.26 -14.69 -17.03
C ARG A 17 7.09 -15.54 -17.48
N ASP A 18 7.30 -16.27 -18.58
CA ASP A 18 6.32 -17.16 -19.17
C ASP A 18 6.06 -18.31 -18.18
N TYR A 19 5.20 -18.03 -17.18
CA TYR A 19 4.65 -19.04 -16.30
C TYR A 19 3.81 -19.91 -17.20
N GLY A 20 4.35 -21.08 -17.58
CA GLY A 20 3.77 -22.01 -18.54
C GLY A 20 2.24 -21.94 -18.57
N ARG A 21 1.71 -21.66 -19.77
CA ARG A 21 0.31 -21.33 -20.02
C ARG A 21 -0.59 -22.16 -19.10
N ALA A 22 -1.49 -21.50 -18.39
CA ALA A 22 -2.49 -22.15 -17.54
C ALA A 22 -3.37 -23.19 -18.29
N ASN A 23 -3.19 -23.32 -19.61
CA ASN A 23 -3.86 -24.27 -20.49
C ASN A 23 -3.35 -25.71 -20.38
N ASP A 24 -2.16 -25.98 -19.84
CA ASP A 24 -1.60 -27.35 -19.76
C ASP A 24 -1.80 -28.02 -18.38
N ARG A 25 -2.58 -27.41 -17.48
CA ARG A 25 -2.84 -27.95 -16.14
C ARG A 25 -4.10 -28.82 -16.13
N PRO A 26 -4.13 -29.95 -15.39
CA PRO A 26 -5.35 -30.71 -15.15
C PRO A 26 -6.46 -29.79 -14.66
N ASP A 27 -7.69 -29.97 -15.16
CA ASP A 27 -8.82 -29.05 -14.94
C ASP A 27 -9.06 -28.70 -13.46
N ALA A 28 -8.89 -29.68 -12.56
CA ALA A 28 -9.00 -29.48 -11.12
C ALA A 28 -7.96 -28.48 -10.57
N LYS A 29 -6.69 -28.60 -11.01
CA LYS A 29 -5.62 -27.67 -10.62
C LYS A 29 -5.89 -26.26 -11.17
N ARG A 30 -6.40 -26.16 -12.41
CA ARG A 30 -6.78 -24.89 -13.02
C ARG A 30 -7.92 -24.21 -12.25
N LYS A 31 -8.97 -24.95 -11.90
CA LYS A 31 -10.10 -24.43 -11.12
C LYS A 31 -9.67 -23.91 -9.74
N ALA A 32 -8.81 -24.66 -9.05
CA ALA A 32 -8.26 -24.23 -7.75
C ALA A 32 -7.47 -22.91 -7.86
N LEU A 33 -6.62 -22.78 -8.90
CA LEU A 33 -5.84 -21.57 -9.14
C LEU A 33 -6.71 -20.36 -9.48
N LEU A 34 -7.76 -20.53 -10.27
CA LEU A 34 -8.70 -19.45 -10.61
C LEU A 34 -9.44 -18.98 -9.35
N SER A 35 -9.97 -19.91 -8.55
CA SER A 35 -10.62 -19.57 -7.29
C SER A 35 -9.69 -18.82 -6.34
N ARG A 36 -8.41 -19.23 -6.25
CA ARG A 36 -7.42 -18.54 -5.43
C ARG A 36 -7.13 -17.12 -5.93
N LYS A 37 -7.05 -16.92 -7.26
CA LYS A 37 -6.88 -15.59 -7.86
C LYS A 37 -8.08 -14.68 -7.59
N GLU A 38 -9.30 -15.21 -7.67
CA GLU A 38 -10.53 -14.46 -7.38
C GLU A 38 -10.58 -14.02 -5.92
N ARG A 39 -10.24 -14.90 -4.98
CA ARG A 39 -10.14 -14.53 -3.55
C ARG A 39 -9.09 -13.45 -3.33
N PHE A 40 -7.90 -13.60 -3.92
CA PHE A 40 -6.85 -12.58 -3.82
C PHE A 40 -7.31 -11.22 -4.37
N ALA A 41 -8.02 -11.20 -5.49
CA ALA A 41 -8.58 -9.98 -6.06
C ALA A 41 -9.55 -9.29 -5.09
N GLY A 42 -10.46 -10.05 -4.47
CA GLY A 42 -11.39 -9.53 -3.46
C GLY A 42 -10.68 -8.97 -2.22
N LEU A 43 -9.64 -9.65 -1.74
CA LEU A 43 -8.81 -9.16 -0.62
C LEU A 43 -8.07 -7.87 -0.99
N ASN A 44 -7.50 -7.83 -2.20
CA ASN A 44 -6.80 -6.64 -2.69
C ASN A 44 -7.75 -5.44 -2.80
N GLU A 45 -8.97 -5.64 -3.29
CA GLU A 45 -10.00 -4.59 -3.26
C GLU A 45 -10.35 -4.14 -1.85
N LEU A 46 -10.45 -5.06 -0.89
CA LEU A 46 -10.73 -4.73 0.50
C LEU A 46 -9.63 -3.84 1.10
N ALA A 47 -8.36 -4.16 0.84
CA ALA A 47 -7.21 -3.35 1.29
C ALA A 47 -7.15 -1.99 0.61
N ILE A 48 -7.41 -1.92 -0.70
CA ILE A 48 -7.48 -0.64 -1.43
C ILE A 48 -8.60 0.24 -0.86
N LYS A 49 -9.77 -0.34 -0.57
CA LYS A 49 -10.91 0.38 0.01
C LYS A 49 -10.65 0.85 1.44
N SER A 50 -9.85 0.13 2.22
CA SER A 50 -9.51 0.53 3.58
C SER A 50 -8.49 1.67 3.60
N GLY A 51 -7.58 1.72 2.62
CA GLY A 51 -6.58 2.78 2.44
C GLY A 51 -5.47 2.78 3.50
N ASP A 52 -5.52 1.85 4.44
CA ASP A 52 -4.63 1.74 5.60
C ASP A 52 -3.87 0.39 5.62
N ALA A 53 -4.00 -0.42 4.56
CA ALA A 53 -3.36 -1.71 4.40
C ALA A 53 -2.82 -1.93 2.98
N LEU A 54 -1.77 -2.72 2.86
CA LEU A 54 -1.14 -3.12 1.60
C LEU A 54 -0.85 -4.61 1.62
N LEU A 55 -1.44 -5.34 0.67
CA LEU A 55 -1.21 -6.78 0.48
C LEU A 55 -0.01 -7.02 -0.45
N THR A 56 0.76 -8.06 -0.13
CA THR A 56 1.84 -8.58 -0.95
C THR A 56 1.72 -10.10 -1.07
N SER A 57 1.95 -10.61 -2.28
CA SER A 57 1.94 -12.04 -2.56
C SER A 57 3.03 -12.38 -3.56
N VAL A 58 3.69 -13.51 -3.34
CA VAL A 58 4.69 -14.05 -4.26
C VAL A 58 4.02 -15.10 -5.14
N ALA A 59 4.29 -15.04 -6.46
CA ALA A 59 3.69 -15.97 -7.40
C ALA A 59 4.09 -17.42 -7.07
N GLY A 60 3.08 -18.26 -6.79
CA GLY A 60 3.26 -19.67 -6.43
C GLY A 60 3.37 -19.93 -4.93
N ASP A 61 3.50 -18.89 -4.11
CA ASP A 61 3.53 -19.00 -2.65
C ASP A 61 2.08 -19.10 -2.11
N PRO A 62 1.74 -20.09 -1.26
CA PRO A 62 0.46 -20.13 -0.54
C PRO A 62 0.27 -18.94 0.42
N GLU A 63 1.37 -18.38 0.93
CA GLU A 63 1.34 -17.33 1.93
C GLU A 63 1.12 -15.94 1.28
N ILE A 64 0.25 -15.17 1.93
CA ILE A 64 0.04 -13.75 1.67
C ILE A 64 0.56 -13.00 2.88
N SER A 65 1.32 -11.95 2.62
CA SER A 65 1.70 -10.99 3.64
C SER A 65 0.92 -9.69 3.45
N PHE A 66 0.69 -8.96 4.51
CA PHE A 66 0.24 -7.57 4.41
C PHE A 66 0.87 -6.71 5.49
N VAL A 67 0.93 -5.41 5.21
CA VAL A 67 1.24 -4.39 6.20
C VAL A 67 0.05 -3.48 6.38
N CYS A 68 -0.19 -3.02 7.61
CA CYS A 68 -1.25 -2.06 7.89
C CYS A 68 -0.84 -1.06 8.98
N LEU A 69 -1.53 0.08 9.02
CA LEU A 69 -1.38 1.02 10.15
C LEU A 69 -1.77 0.31 11.46
N PRO A 70 -1.13 0.65 12.61
CA PRO A 70 -1.45 0.01 13.90
C PRO A 70 -2.91 0.16 14.33
N SER A 71 -3.57 1.24 13.89
CA SER A 71 -4.99 1.50 14.15
C SER A 71 -5.94 0.90 13.12
N SER A 72 -5.42 0.11 12.17
CA SER A 72 -6.21 -0.44 11.08
C SER A 72 -7.19 -1.49 11.60
N ALA A 73 -8.43 -1.44 11.09
CA ALA A 73 -9.42 -2.50 11.31
C ALA A 73 -9.22 -3.70 10.38
N PHE A 74 -8.26 -3.63 9.44
CA PHE A 74 -8.06 -4.63 8.41
C PHE A 74 -7.76 -6.04 8.95
N PRO A 75 -6.87 -6.23 9.96
CA PRO A 75 -6.67 -7.55 10.56
C PRO A 75 -7.96 -8.16 11.13
N GLN A 76 -8.80 -7.35 11.78
CA GLN A 76 -10.06 -7.85 12.34
C GLN A 76 -11.03 -8.27 11.22
N ARG A 77 -11.16 -7.47 10.16
CA ARG A 77 -12.01 -7.81 9.00
C ARG A 77 -11.59 -9.13 8.34
N LEU A 78 -10.30 -9.42 8.28
CA LEU A 78 -9.83 -10.71 7.75
C LEU A 78 -10.14 -11.88 8.70
N ARG A 79 -10.03 -11.69 10.02
CA ARG A 79 -10.47 -12.71 10.99
C ARG A 79 -11.97 -12.96 10.90
N ASP A 80 -12.77 -11.92 10.68
CA ASP A 80 -14.23 -12.04 10.48
C ASP A 80 -14.57 -12.83 9.20
N LEU A 81 -13.63 -12.92 8.25
CA LEU A 81 -13.70 -13.77 7.06
C LEU A 81 -13.05 -15.15 7.26
N ASP A 82 -12.78 -15.53 8.51
CA ASP A 82 -12.21 -16.82 8.91
C ASP A 82 -10.76 -17.06 8.46
N TYR A 83 -9.98 -15.99 8.26
CA TYR A 83 -8.54 -16.12 8.03
C TYR A 83 -7.75 -16.21 9.34
N GLU A 84 -6.87 -17.22 9.42
CA GLU A 84 -5.90 -17.35 10.50
C GLU A 84 -4.69 -16.45 10.25
N LEU A 85 -4.58 -15.38 11.02
CA LEU A 85 -3.51 -14.39 10.87
C LEU A 85 -2.36 -14.64 11.84
N ARG A 86 -1.12 -14.59 11.32
CA ARG A 86 0.12 -14.53 12.10
C ARG A 86 0.66 -13.09 12.11
N HIS A 87 1.06 -12.61 13.28
CA HIS A 87 1.74 -11.32 13.41
C HIS A 87 3.26 -11.53 13.24
N ASP A 88 3.86 -10.88 12.25
CA ASP A 88 5.27 -11.03 11.90
C ASP A 88 6.14 -9.86 12.41
N GLY A 89 5.56 -8.93 13.17
CA GLY A 89 6.25 -7.80 13.79
C GLY A 89 5.92 -6.45 13.15
N GLU A 90 6.85 -5.50 13.28
CA GLU A 90 6.69 -4.13 12.77
C GLU A 90 7.68 -3.83 11.64
N GLN A 91 7.29 -2.90 10.76
CA GLN A 91 8.15 -2.37 9.70
C GLN A 91 7.93 -0.86 9.54
N GLN A 92 8.80 -0.21 8.77
CA GLN A 92 8.61 1.16 8.30
C GLN A 92 7.99 1.19 6.90
N TRP A 93 7.04 2.10 6.68
CA TRP A 93 6.42 2.37 5.39
C TRP A 93 6.43 3.86 5.07
N ILE A 94 6.73 4.22 3.82
CA ILE A 94 6.61 5.59 3.34
C ILE A 94 5.18 5.80 2.85
N LEU A 95 4.45 6.66 3.54
CA LEU A 95 3.11 7.09 3.15
C LEU A 95 3.17 8.47 2.49
N PRO A 96 2.65 8.65 1.27
CA PRO A 96 2.75 9.91 0.52
C PRO A 96 2.16 11.15 1.22
N HIS A 97 1.21 10.96 2.14
CA HIS A 97 0.48 12.03 2.82
C HIS A 97 0.58 11.93 4.36
N ALA A 98 1.60 11.27 4.89
CA ALA A 98 1.72 11.05 6.34
C ALA A 98 2.03 12.33 7.14
N ILE A 99 2.59 13.36 6.51
CA ILE A 99 2.90 14.63 7.14
C ILE A 99 2.02 15.70 6.52
N THR A 100 1.26 16.43 7.35
CA THR A 100 0.46 17.58 6.92
C THR A 100 0.96 18.84 7.61
N GLU A 101 1.47 19.78 6.83
CA GLU A 101 1.77 21.13 7.29
C GLU A 101 0.59 22.05 7.01
N ARG A 102 0.20 22.84 8.00
CA ARG A 102 -0.92 23.78 7.91
C ARG A 102 -0.36 25.19 7.99
N PHE A 103 -0.85 26.08 7.14
CA PHE A 103 -0.42 27.47 7.09
C PHE A 103 -1.61 28.39 7.33
N GLY A 104 -1.38 29.43 8.13
CA GLY A 104 -2.28 30.56 8.33
C GLY A 104 -1.76 31.80 7.60
N ARG A 105 -2.58 32.84 7.53
CA ARG A 105 -2.18 34.14 6.98
C ARG A 105 -1.97 35.13 8.12
N ALA A 106 -0.75 35.65 8.26
CA ALA A 106 -0.44 36.70 9.23
C ALA A 106 -1.05 38.05 8.82
N ALA A 107 -1.01 39.04 9.73
CA ALA A 107 -1.60 40.36 9.49
C ALA A 107 -0.97 41.11 8.31
N ASP A 108 0.29 40.83 7.99
CA ASP A 108 1.02 41.36 6.83
C ASP A 108 0.75 40.59 5.52
N GLY A 109 -0.12 39.57 5.56
CA GLY A 109 -0.47 38.74 4.41
C GLY A 109 0.47 37.56 4.16
N THR A 110 1.55 37.40 4.92
CA THR A 110 2.49 36.28 4.78
C THR A 110 1.88 34.95 5.22
N LEU A 111 2.34 33.85 4.60
CA LEU A 111 1.98 32.51 5.04
C LEU A 111 2.93 32.05 6.14
N VAL A 112 2.36 31.64 7.28
CA VAL A 112 3.11 31.16 8.44
C VAL A 112 2.67 29.75 8.82
N PRO A 113 3.60 28.84 9.15
CA PRO A 113 3.25 27.51 9.66
C PRO A 113 2.44 27.61 10.94
N LEU A 114 1.46 26.74 11.10
CA LEU A 114 0.60 26.66 12.27
C LEU A 114 1.08 25.53 13.18
N THR A 115 1.21 25.85 14.47
CA THR A 115 1.39 24.86 15.53
C THR A 115 0.02 24.30 15.94
N ALA A 116 0.03 23.19 16.69
CA ALA A 116 -1.20 22.55 17.17
C ALA A 116 -2.06 23.46 18.06
N GLU A 117 -1.45 24.43 18.72
CA GLU A 117 -2.11 25.38 19.64
C GLU A 117 -2.59 26.66 18.93
N SER A 118 -2.28 26.85 17.64
CA SER A 118 -2.69 28.06 16.93
C SER A 118 -4.19 28.08 16.66
N THR A 119 -4.83 29.22 16.95
CA THR A 119 -6.25 29.47 16.67
C THR A 119 -6.49 30.13 15.31
N MET A 120 -5.42 30.42 14.55
CA MET A 120 -5.55 31.03 13.23
C MET A 120 -6.24 30.08 12.25
N ALA A 121 -7.06 30.64 11.35
CA ALA A 121 -7.68 29.87 10.29
C ALA A 121 -6.63 29.29 9.34
N VAL A 122 -6.77 28.02 8.99
CA VAL A 122 -5.93 27.35 7.99
C VAL A 122 -6.32 27.88 6.60
N VAL A 123 -5.39 28.56 5.93
CA VAL A 123 -5.59 29.07 4.57
C VAL A 123 -4.93 28.20 3.51
N HIS A 124 -3.95 27.37 3.90
CA HIS A 124 -3.24 26.47 2.99
C HIS A 124 -2.76 25.22 3.73
N LYS A 125 -2.71 24.09 3.01
CA LYS A 125 -2.19 22.81 3.51
C LYS A 125 -1.20 22.26 2.51
N VAL A 126 -0.08 21.75 3.01
CA VAL A 126 0.91 21.02 2.22
C VAL A 126 1.04 19.62 2.82
N GLU A 127 1.04 18.62 1.95
CA GLU A 127 1.20 17.22 2.35
C GLU A 127 2.54 16.70 1.85
N HIS A 128 3.26 16.02 2.74
CA HIS A 128 4.56 15.43 2.46
C HIS A 128 4.55 13.93 2.77
N ALA A 129 5.43 13.22 2.07
CA ALA A 129 5.69 11.83 2.37
C ALA A 129 6.33 11.72 3.76
N GLY A 130 5.85 10.77 4.56
CA GLY A 130 6.38 10.49 5.90
C GLY A 130 6.65 9.00 6.08
N ILE A 131 7.64 8.68 6.92
CA ILE A 131 7.91 7.31 7.34
C ILE A 131 7.04 7.02 8.57
N VAL A 132 6.18 6.01 8.48
CA VAL A 132 5.34 5.54 9.58
C VAL A 132 5.73 4.12 9.98
N ARG A 133 5.42 3.75 11.22
CA ARG A 133 5.47 2.35 11.65
C ARG A 133 4.18 1.65 11.25
N VAL A 134 4.31 0.45 10.71
CA VAL A 134 3.21 -0.44 10.32
C VAL A 134 3.39 -1.80 10.97
N GLN A 135 2.28 -2.50 11.17
CA GLN A 135 2.27 -3.88 11.61
C GLN A 135 2.29 -4.79 10.39
N ARG A 136 3.08 -5.85 10.46
CA ARG A 136 3.20 -6.87 9.42
C ARG A 136 2.49 -8.15 9.88
N TRP A 137 1.73 -8.71 8.96
CA TRP A 137 0.95 -9.91 9.17
C TRP A 137 1.08 -10.86 7.97
N SER A 138 0.83 -12.15 8.20
CA SER A 138 0.76 -13.17 7.16
C SER A 138 -0.37 -14.16 7.40
N PHE A 139 -0.84 -14.80 6.33
CA PHE A 139 -1.86 -15.84 6.35
C PHE A 139 -1.81 -16.67 5.06
N GLU A 140 -2.39 -17.87 5.07
CA GLU A 140 -2.48 -18.73 3.88
C GLU A 140 -3.83 -18.55 3.15
N LEU A 141 -3.82 -18.71 1.81
CA LEU A 141 -4.99 -18.55 0.94
C LEU A 141 -5.38 -19.80 0.15
#